data_AF-A0A8T4NE59-F1
#
_entry.id   AF-A0A8T4NE59-F1
#
_cell.length_a   1.000
_cell.length_b   1.000
_cell.length_c   1.000
_cell.angle_alpha   90.00
_cell.angle_beta   90.00
_cell.angle_gamma   90.00
#
_symmetry.space_group_name_H-M   'P 1'
#
loop_
_entity.id
_entity.type
_entity.pdbx_description
1 polymer ?
#
loop_
_entity_poly.entity_id
_entity_poly.type
_entity_poly.pdbx_seq_one_letter_code
_entity_poly.pdbx_strand_id
1 'polypeptide(L)'
;MGRISRGFRRTVMPTLIGVAWGIAGLNILGIISRSTADPIESVFLRKKIENVVRRQEKTLGIRHFGEPRITLDAPRQDALVGRYSTFYDNVWVRESEEDSITIAHELGHWYADKLSESLGNGSWPSIWKFFKKKREKVISEGIAAYFEYRTFGDSSKRNLWHSDFEGYPRYEYGYAAVGYEIVAPILDQSIDRGIEFLIKNPPKKRDMKDHKGYRERILRMMDEEKQ
;
A
#
# COMPACT_ATOMS: atom_id res chain seq x y z
N MET A 1 -4.99 36.89 -56.78
CA MET A 1 -4.86 35.42 -56.85
C MET A 1 -4.46 34.89 -55.47
N GLY A 2 -5.43 34.42 -54.68
CA GLY A 2 -5.21 33.94 -53.31
C GLY A 2 -5.21 32.42 -53.24
N ARG A 3 -4.16 31.83 -52.66
CA ARG A 3 -4.09 30.39 -52.35
C ARG A 3 -4.64 30.13 -50.96
N ILE A 4 -5.77 29.42 -50.90
CA ILE A 4 -6.35 28.86 -49.69
C ILE A 4 -5.68 27.49 -49.46
N SER A 5 -4.87 27.36 -48.41
CA SER A 5 -4.36 26.06 -47.94
C SER A 5 -5.42 25.38 -47.07
N ARG A 6 -5.91 24.21 -47.51
CA ARG A 6 -6.77 23.34 -46.69
C ARG A 6 -5.89 22.49 -45.78
N GLY A 7 -5.99 22.74 -44.48
CA GLY A 7 -5.36 21.92 -43.43
C GLY A 7 -6.03 20.56 -43.33
N PHE A 8 -5.22 19.50 -43.42
CA PHE A 8 -5.63 18.12 -43.23
C PHE A 8 -5.73 17.84 -41.73
N ARG A 9 -6.94 17.85 -41.16
CA ARG A 9 -7.16 17.37 -39.78
C ARG A 9 -7.09 15.85 -39.78
N ARG A 10 -5.99 15.28 -39.26
CA ARG A 10 -5.93 13.87 -38.89
C ARG A 10 -6.63 13.71 -37.53
N THR A 11 -7.84 13.17 -37.56
CA THR A 11 -8.52 12.65 -36.39
C THR A 11 -7.81 11.35 -35.99
N VAL A 12 -6.99 11.39 -34.95
CA VAL A 12 -6.43 10.17 -34.35
C VAL A 12 -7.44 9.68 -33.33
N MET A 13 -8.09 8.56 -33.61
CA MET A 13 -8.94 7.91 -32.61
C MET A 13 -8.06 7.29 -31.50
N PRO A 14 -8.47 7.38 -30.23
CA PRO A 14 -7.78 6.68 -29.16
C PRO A 14 -8.02 5.17 -29.32
N THR A 15 -6.94 4.42 -29.54
CA THR A 15 -6.93 2.96 -29.48
C THR A 15 -7.17 2.57 -28.02
N LEU A 16 -8.38 2.09 -27.71
CA LEU A 16 -8.67 1.40 -26.46
C LEU A 16 -7.85 0.12 -26.42
N ILE A 17 -6.73 0.15 -25.70
CA ILE A 17 -6.01 -1.07 -25.31
C ILE A 17 -6.84 -1.73 -24.22
N GLY A 18 -7.78 -2.57 -24.63
CA GLY A 18 -8.45 -3.51 -23.76
C GLY A 18 -7.44 -4.57 -23.31
N VAL A 19 -6.91 -4.41 -22.10
CA VAL A 19 -6.17 -5.49 -21.43
C VAL A 19 -7.21 -6.53 -20.99
N ALA A 20 -7.41 -7.54 -21.85
CA ALA A 20 -8.17 -8.73 -21.52
C ALA A 20 -7.42 -9.51 -20.44
N TRP A 21 -7.81 -9.32 -19.17
CA TRP A 21 -7.42 -10.22 -18.10
C TRP A 21 -8.19 -11.54 -18.28
N GLY A 22 -7.55 -12.49 -18.96
CA GLY A 22 -7.98 -13.88 -18.98
C GLY A 22 -7.98 -14.43 -17.56
N ILE A 23 -9.15 -14.85 -17.10
CA ILE A 23 -9.31 -15.62 -15.86
C ILE A 23 -8.72 -17.01 -16.14
N ALA A 24 -7.41 -17.15 -15.95
CA ALA A 24 -6.78 -18.43 -15.78
C ALA A 24 -7.10 -18.90 -14.35
N GLY A 25 -7.96 -19.91 -14.23
CA GLY A 25 -8.17 -20.64 -12.99
C GLY A 25 -6.84 -21.23 -12.53
N LEU A 26 -6.18 -20.56 -11.58
CA LEU A 26 -5.00 -21.09 -10.92
C LEU A 26 -5.44 -22.14 -9.91
N ASN A 27 -4.91 -23.35 -10.09
CA ASN A 27 -4.94 -24.42 -9.12
C ASN A 27 -4.42 -23.92 -7.76
N ILE A 28 -5.34 -23.85 -6.79
CA ILE A 28 -5.05 -23.59 -5.38
C ILE A 28 -4.43 -24.88 -4.80
N LEU A 29 -3.13 -25.05 -4.99
CA LEU A 29 -2.31 -25.95 -4.17
C LEU A 29 -1.17 -25.14 -3.58
N GLY A 30 -1.54 -24.26 -2.64
CA GLY A 30 -0.58 -23.63 -1.75
C GLY A 30 0.06 -24.70 -0.88
N ILE A 31 1.39 -24.78 -0.93
CA ILE A 31 2.20 -25.58 -0.01
C ILE A 31 1.94 -25.04 1.41
N ILE A 32 1.14 -25.78 2.17
CA ILE A 32 0.91 -25.55 3.60
C ILE A 32 2.21 -25.94 4.32
N SER A 33 3.04 -24.94 4.62
CA SER A 33 3.99 -25.08 5.71
C SER A 33 3.18 -25.36 6.97
N ARG A 34 3.31 -26.56 7.55
CA ARG A 34 2.57 -26.96 8.75
C ARG A 34 2.92 -25.98 9.89
N SER A 35 2.03 -25.03 10.10
CA SER A 35 1.95 -24.25 11.33
C SER A 35 1.71 -25.24 12.48
N THR A 36 2.40 -25.03 13.59
CA THR A 36 2.15 -25.74 14.86
C THR A 36 0.93 -25.19 15.60
N ALA A 37 0.24 -24.19 15.05
CA ALA A 37 -1.00 -23.65 15.60
C ALA A 37 -2.13 -24.69 15.51
N ASP A 38 -3.04 -24.66 16.49
CA ASP A 38 -4.22 -25.52 16.51
C ASP A 38 -5.05 -25.28 15.23
N PRO A 39 -5.48 -26.34 14.51
CA PRO A 39 -6.32 -26.22 13.33
C PRO A 39 -7.55 -25.31 13.52
N ILE A 40 -8.12 -25.24 14.73
CA ILE A 40 -9.30 -24.43 15.04
C ILE A 40 -8.99 -22.93 15.05
N GLU A 41 -7.88 -22.52 15.68
CA GLU A 41 -7.43 -21.11 15.74
C GLU A 41 -7.18 -20.56 14.33
N SER A 42 -6.65 -21.40 13.44
CA SER A 42 -6.39 -21.03 12.04
C SER A 42 -7.66 -20.68 11.26
N VAL A 43 -8.81 -21.30 11.57
CA VAL A 43 -10.07 -21.07 10.85
C VAL A 43 -10.69 -19.73 11.23
N PHE A 44 -10.69 -19.38 12.51
CA PHE A 44 -11.26 -18.10 12.97
C PHE A 44 -10.46 -16.91 12.43
N LEU A 45 -9.13 -16.99 12.52
CA LEU A 45 -8.26 -15.96 11.98
C LEU A 45 -8.45 -15.80 10.47
N ARG A 46 -8.48 -16.90 9.72
CA ARG A 46 -8.70 -16.87 8.26
C ARG A 46 -10.01 -16.15 7.91
N LYS A 47 -11.09 -16.47 8.59
CA LYS A 47 -12.38 -15.78 8.40
C LYS A 47 -12.29 -14.28 8.73
N LYS A 48 -11.54 -13.92 9.78
CA LYS A 48 -11.28 -12.51 10.13
C LYS A 48 -10.58 -11.78 8.98
N ILE A 49 -9.52 -12.37 8.42
CA ILE A 49 -8.78 -11.82 7.27
C ILE A 49 -9.67 -11.69 6.04
N GLU A 50 -10.41 -12.75 5.68
CA GLU A 50 -11.33 -12.72 4.54
C GLU A 50 -12.33 -11.56 4.67
N ASN A 51 -12.83 -11.31 5.88
CA ASN A 51 -13.71 -10.18 6.14
C ASN A 51 -12.99 -8.83 5.97
N VAL A 52 -11.75 -8.70 6.45
CA VAL A 52 -10.95 -7.47 6.27
C VAL A 52 -10.66 -7.22 4.79
N VAL A 53 -10.20 -8.24 4.05
CA VAL A 53 -9.93 -8.17 2.60
C VAL A 53 -11.18 -7.74 1.85
N ARG A 54 -12.32 -8.42 2.06
CA ARG A 54 -13.59 -8.04 1.41
C ARG A 54 -14.00 -6.62 1.73
N ARG A 55 -13.78 -6.16 2.96
CA ARG A 55 -14.08 -4.80 3.37
C ARG A 55 -13.15 -3.79 2.71
N GLN A 56 -11.85 -4.06 2.62
CA GLN A 56 -10.89 -3.24 1.89
C GLN A 56 -11.26 -3.15 0.42
N GLU A 57 -11.46 -4.27 -0.26
CA GLU A 57 -11.86 -4.29 -1.68
C GLU A 57 -13.12 -3.46 -1.93
N LYS A 58 -14.13 -3.62 -1.07
CA LYS A 58 -15.38 -2.85 -1.15
C LYS A 58 -15.17 -1.36 -0.92
N THR A 59 -14.47 -0.97 0.14
CA THR A 59 -14.37 0.43 0.56
C THR A 59 -13.34 1.22 -0.24
N LEU A 60 -12.25 0.57 -0.65
CA LEU A 60 -11.14 1.16 -1.39
C LEU A 60 -11.32 1.05 -2.91
N GLY A 61 -12.23 0.19 -3.39
CA GLY A 61 -12.42 -0.05 -4.82
C GLY A 61 -11.22 -0.75 -5.48
N ILE A 62 -10.51 -1.59 -4.72
CA ILE A 62 -9.35 -2.37 -5.17
C ILE A 62 -9.69 -3.85 -5.29
N ARG A 63 -8.79 -4.63 -5.89
CA ARG A 63 -8.76 -6.09 -5.77
C ARG A 63 -7.41 -6.54 -5.25
N HIS A 64 -7.42 -7.37 -4.22
CA HIS A 64 -6.18 -7.96 -3.72
C HIS A 64 -5.60 -8.95 -4.74
N PHE A 65 -4.27 -9.12 -4.69
CA PHE A 65 -3.53 -10.04 -5.56
C PHE A 65 -3.70 -11.52 -5.19
N GLY A 66 -4.66 -11.85 -4.32
CA GLY A 66 -4.85 -13.16 -3.71
C GLY A 66 -4.98 -13.10 -2.19
N GLU A 67 -4.88 -14.27 -1.55
CA GLU A 67 -4.84 -14.38 -0.09
C GLU A 67 -3.38 -14.32 0.40
N PRO A 68 -3.01 -13.38 1.28
CA PRO A 68 -1.68 -13.38 1.89
C PRO A 68 -1.51 -14.62 2.78
N ARG A 69 -0.27 -15.09 2.92
CA ARG A 69 0.03 -16.11 3.94
C ARG A 69 -0.01 -15.44 5.30
N ILE A 70 -0.71 -16.05 6.26
CA ILE A 70 -0.84 -15.51 7.60
C ILE A 70 -0.42 -16.55 8.63
N THR A 71 0.37 -16.10 9.59
CA THR A 71 0.89 -16.93 10.67
C THR A 71 0.65 -16.23 12.00
N LEU A 72 0.04 -16.97 12.93
CA LEU A 72 -0.01 -16.59 14.34
C LEU A 72 1.39 -16.72 14.93
N ASP A 73 1.73 -15.77 15.80
CA ASP A 73 3.01 -15.65 16.51
C ASP A 73 4.23 -15.48 15.60
N ALA A 74 4.78 -14.26 15.61
CA ALA A 74 6.07 -14.01 15.02
C ALA A 74 7.14 -14.89 15.72
N PRO A 75 8.14 -15.42 14.98
CA PRO A 75 9.19 -16.28 15.54
C PRO A 75 10.09 -15.59 16.59
N ARG A 76 9.83 -14.32 16.91
CA ARG A 76 10.45 -13.59 18.01
C ARG A 76 9.38 -12.81 18.77
N GLN A 77 9.50 -12.79 20.09
CA GLN A 77 8.67 -12.03 21.06
C GLN A 77 8.85 -10.50 20.93
N ASP A 78 9.20 -10.01 19.75
CA ASP A 78 9.37 -8.59 19.48
C ASP A 78 7.95 -7.99 19.50
N ALA A 79 7.73 -7.02 20.39
CA ALA A 79 6.43 -6.54 20.89
C ALA A 79 5.50 -5.83 19.88
N LEU A 80 5.53 -6.20 18.60
CA LEU A 80 4.67 -5.65 17.56
C LEU A 80 3.34 -6.41 17.52
N VAL A 81 2.24 -5.66 17.42
CA VAL A 81 0.86 -6.21 17.34
C VAL A 81 0.63 -6.92 16.00
N GLY A 82 1.34 -6.50 14.95
CA GLY A 82 1.40 -7.17 13.65
C GLY A 82 2.62 -6.73 12.85
N ARG A 83 2.91 -7.47 11.77
CA ARG A 83 3.98 -7.18 10.84
C ARG A 83 3.83 -7.95 9.53
N TYR A 84 3.94 -7.26 8.41
CA TYR A 84 4.19 -7.85 7.11
C TYR A 84 5.70 -8.05 6.85
N SER A 85 6.08 -9.21 6.32
CA SER A 85 7.44 -9.48 5.84
C SER A 85 7.47 -9.78 4.35
N THR A 86 8.11 -8.89 3.60
CA THR A 86 8.43 -9.09 2.18
C THR A 86 9.35 -10.30 1.93
N PHE A 87 10.11 -10.76 2.93
CA PHE A 87 11.01 -11.91 2.78
C PHE A 87 10.28 -13.26 2.80
N TYR A 88 9.27 -13.38 3.66
CA TYR A 88 8.51 -14.62 3.80
C TYR A 88 7.14 -14.55 3.10
N ASP A 89 6.81 -13.39 2.54
CA ASP A 89 5.51 -13.07 1.96
C ASP A 89 4.38 -13.44 2.91
N ASN A 90 4.50 -12.97 4.16
CA ASN A 90 3.56 -13.31 5.21
C ASN A 90 3.22 -12.12 6.10
N VAL A 91 1.98 -12.12 6.58
CA VAL A 91 1.50 -11.23 7.64
C VAL A 91 1.55 -12.01 8.94
N TRP A 92 2.27 -11.48 9.92
CA TRP A 92 2.19 -11.90 11.30
C TRP A 92 1.23 -10.99 12.04
N VAL A 93 0.35 -11.58 12.82
CA VAL A 93 -0.57 -10.86 13.70
C VAL A 93 -0.62 -11.59 15.03
N ARG A 94 -0.53 -10.82 16.11
CA ARG A 94 -0.79 -11.33 17.44
C ARG A 94 -2.30 -11.42 17.63
N GLU A 95 -2.78 -12.50 18.22
CA GLU A 95 -4.22 -12.63 18.50
C GLU A 95 -4.66 -11.63 19.58
N SER A 96 -5.64 -10.78 19.24
CA SER A 96 -6.23 -9.75 20.09
C SER A 96 -7.60 -9.30 19.54
N GLU A 97 -8.36 -8.53 20.33
CA GLU A 97 -9.62 -7.95 19.85
C GLU A 97 -9.39 -6.87 18.77
N GLU A 98 -8.21 -6.22 18.75
CA GLU A 98 -7.84 -5.16 17.79
C GLU A 98 -7.29 -5.69 16.45
N ASP A 99 -7.24 -7.02 16.26
CA ASP A 99 -6.60 -7.65 15.11
C ASP A 99 -7.10 -7.15 13.77
N SER A 100 -8.39 -6.82 13.63
CA SER A 100 -8.92 -6.45 12.32
C SER A 100 -8.29 -5.16 11.78
N ILE A 101 -7.97 -4.22 12.69
CA ILE A 101 -7.33 -2.94 12.35
C ILE A 101 -5.87 -3.20 11.97
N THR A 102 -5.15 -3.96 12.79
CA THR A 102 -3.77 -4.37 12.49
C THR A 102 -3.68 -5.19 11.21
N ILE A 103 -4.58 -6.14 10.98
CA ILE A 103 -4.67 -6.90 9.73
C ILE A 103 -4.85 -5.93 8.55
N ALA A 104 -5.75 -4.95 8.65
CA ALA A 104 -5.92 -3.97 7.57
C ALA A 104 -4.65 -3.15 7.30
N HIS A 105 -3.92 -2.76 8.35
CA HIS A 105 -2.65 -2.07 8.25
C HIS A 105 -1.62 -2.94 7.50
N GLU A 106 -1.38 -4.16 7.97
CA GLU A 106 -0.41 -5.07 7.37
C GLU A 106 -0.78 -5.49 5.94
N LEU A 107 -2.08 -5.62 5.65
CA LEU A 107 -2.59 -5.86 4.30
C LEU A 107 -2.28 -4.68 3.37
N GLY A 108 -2.25 -3.44 3.87
CA GLY A 108 -1.80 -2.29 3.09
C GLY A 108 -0.32 -2.37 2.69
N HIS A 109 0.54 -2.86 3.58
CA HIS A 109 1.93 -3.16 3.23
C HIS A 109 2.03 -4.28 2.19
N TRP A 110 1.33 -5.39 2.40
CA TRP A 110 1.30 -6.52 1.47
C TRP A 110 0.81 -6.09 0.08
N TYR A 111 -0.26 -5.29 0.02
CA TYR A 111 -0.81 -4.80 -1.23
C TYR A 111 0.21 -3.97 -2.02
N ALA A 112 0.88 -3.04 -1.36
CA ALA A 112 1.89 -2.19 -2.01
C ALA A 112 3.08 -3.02 -2.54
N ASP A 113 3.50 -4.04 -1.79
CA ASP A 113 4.52 -4.98 -2.20
C ASP A 113 4.11 -5.79 -3.43
N LYS A 114 2.90 -6.37 -3.43
CA LYS A 114 2.40 -7.14 -4.58
C LYS A 114 2.16 -6.30 -5.82
N LEU A 115 1.68 -5.08 -5.64
CA LEU A 115 1.60 -4.12 -6.74
C LEU A 115 3.00 -3.81 -7.29
N SER A 116 3.98 -3.55 -6.43
CA SER A 116 5.39 -3.33 -6.83
C SER A 116 5.95 -4.51 -7.64
N GLU A 117 5.74 -5.74 -7.16
CA GLU A 117 6.15 -6.97 -7.85
C GLU A 117 5.48 -7.10 -9.22
N SER A 118 4.16 -6.85 -9.30
CA SER A 118 3.40 -6.92 -10.56
C SER A 118 3.88 -5.91 -11.62
N LEU A 119 4.49 -4.81 -11.18
CA LEU A 119 5.08 -3.78 -12.03
C LEU A 119 6.53 -4.07 -12.41
N GLY A 120 7.11 -5.18 -11.95
CA GLY A 120 8.50 -5.57 -12.22
C GLY A 120 9.54 -4.84 -11.36
N ASN A 121 9.13 -4.16 -10.29
CA ASN A 121 10.05 -3.44 -9.39
C ASN A 121 10.66 -4.33 -8.30
N GLY A 122 10.15 -5.56 -8.14
CA GLY A 122 10.45 -6.44 -7.01
C GLY A 122 9.80 -5.97 -5.72
N SER A 123 10.32 -6.45 -4.58
CA SER A 123 9.70 -6.17 -3.28
C SER A 123 9.78 -4.71 -2.86
N TRP A 124 8.71 -4.23 -2.23
CA TRP A 124 8.54 -2.90 -1.70
C TRP A 124 8.07 -2.92 -0.22
N PRO A 125 8.78 -2.20 0.67
CA PRO A 125 10.08 -1.58 0.42
C PRO A 125 11.16 -2.67 0.25
N SER A 126 12.08 -2.45 -0.68
CA SER A 126 13.18 -3.38 -0.92
C SER A 126 13.99 -3.57 0.38
N ILE A 127 14.10 -4.79 0.88
CA ILE A 127 14.68 -5.10 2.20
C ILE A 127 16.08 -4.48 2.38
N TRP A 128 16.91 -4.54 1.33
CA TRP A 128 18.26 -3.98 1.31
C TRP A 128 18.29 -2.45 1.37
N LYS A 129 17.23 -1.79 0.88
CA LYS A 129 17.04 -0.33 0.92
C LYS A 129 16.30 0.12 2.17
N PHE A 130 15.44 -0.73 2.74
CA PHE A 130 14.58 -0.41 3.88
C PHE A 130 15.40 -0.05 5.12
N PHE A 131 16.45 -0.82 5.43
CA PHE A 131 17.36 -0.50 6.54
C PHE A 131 18.15 0.81 6.36
N LYS A 132 18.25 1.32 5.12
CA LYS A 132 19.05 2.52 4.81
C LYS A 132 18.21 3.77 4.59
N LYS A 133 16.90 3.63 4.34
CA LYS A 133 16.06 4.75 3.90
C LYS A 133 14.79 4.87 4.73
N LYS A 134 14.91 5.55 5.88
CA LYS A 134 13.79 5.97 6.73
C LYS A 134 12.64 6.70 5.99
N ARG A 135 12.92 7.22 4.79
CA ARG A 135 11.95 7.92 3.91
C ARG A 135 10.98 6.98 3.19
N GLU A 136 11.49 5.86 2.69
CA GLU A 136 10.65 4.82 2.08
C GLU A 136 9.77 4.18 3.17
N LYS A 137 10.29 4.04 4.40
CA LYS A 137 9.49 3.64 5.56
C LYS A 137 8.31 4.59 5.81
N VAL A 138 8.50 5.91 5.82
CA VAL A 138 7.39 6.88 5.98
C VAL A 138 6.28 6.63 4.96
N ILE A 139 6.63 6.44 3.68
CA ILE A 139 5.64 6.17 2.64
C ILE A 139 4.96 4.82 2.84
N SER A 140 5.73 3.77 3.15
CA SER A 140 5.19 2.43 3.41
C SER A 140 4.18 2.43 4.55
N GLU A 141 4.54 3.03 5.69
CA GLU A 141 3.68 3.17 6.88
C GLU A 141 2.46 4.04 6.57
N GLY A 142 2.63 5.09 5.76
CA GLY A 142 1.54 5.92 5.28
C GLY A 142 0.51 5.17 4.45
N ILE A 143 0.96 4.30 3.54
CA ILE A 143 0.08 3.46 2.71
C ILE A 143 -0.69 2.48 3.62
N ALA A 144 0.00 1.82 4.56
CA ALA A 144 -0.64 0.92 5.51
C ALA A 144 -1.67 1.63 6.39
N ALA A 145 -1.33 2.80 6.94
CA ALA A 145 -2.27 3.65 7.67
C ALA A 145 -3.46 4.10 6.80
N TYR A 146 -3.25 4.35 5.51
CA TYR A 146 -4.36 4.68 4.60
C TYR A 146 -5.34 3.53 4.46
N PHE A 147 -4.83 2.31 4.26
CA PHE A 147 -5.66 1.11 4.19
C PHE A 147 -6.40 0.86 5.50
N GLU A 148 -5.74 1.02 6.64
CA GLU A 148 -6.34 0.94 7.97
C GLU A 148 -7.51 1.93 8.13
N TYR A 149 -7.24 3.23 7.96
CA TYR A 149 -8.19 4.31 8.25
C TYR A 149 -9.39 4.31 7.32
N ARG A 150 -9.16 4.08 6.02
CA ARG A 150 -10.24 4.07 5.05
C ARG A 150 -11.12 2.82 5.17
N THR A 151 -10.59 1.71 5.66
CA THR A 151 -11.37 0.48 5.86
C THR A 151 -12.31 0.60 7.05
N PHE A 152 -11.82 1.06 8.19
CA PHE A 152 -12.56 1.03 9.45
C PHE A 152 -13.23 2.34 9.83
N GLY A 153 -12.84 3.45 9.20
CA GLY A 153 -13.32 4.79 9.56
C GLY A 153 -12.62 5.28 10.83
N ASP A 154 -12.10 6.50 10.73
CA ASP A 154 -11.59 7.36 11.80
C ASP A 154 -11.18 6.67 13.12
N SER A 155 -9.90 6.27 13.21
CA SER A 155 -9.26 5.92 14.48
C SER A 155 -8.93 7.17 15.30
N SER A 156 -9.89 8.09 15.47
CA SER A 156 -9.79 9.50 15.94
C SER A 156 -9.16 9.74 17.31
N LYS A 157 -8.41 8.79 17.89
CA LYS A 157 -7.74 8.93 19.18
C LYS A 157 -6.24 8.69 19.18
N ARG A 158 -5.61 8.37 18.04
CA ARG A 158 -4.14 8.47 18.00
C ARG A 158 -3.80 9.90 17.62
N ASN A 159 -3.58 10.75 18.62
CA ASN A 159 -3.07 12.12 18.45
C ASN A 159 -1.85 12.08 17.52
N LEU A 160 -2.05 12.36 16.23
CA LEU A 160 -0.99 12.45 15.24
C LEU A 160 -0.24 13.78 15.33
N TRP A 161 -0.44 14.53 16.41
CA TRP A 161 0.09 15.88 16.55
C TRP A 161 1.57 15.83 16.92
N HIS A 162 2.42 16.37 16.06
CA HIS A 162 3.70 16.93 16.48
C HIS A 162 3.97 18.20 15.67
N SER A 163 3.96 19.33 16.37
CA SER A 163 4.00 20.68 15.80
C SER A 163 5.32 21.04 15.12
N ASP A 164 6.43 20.39 15.44
CA ASP A 164 7.75 20.86 15.00
C ASP A 164 8.66 19.68 14.67
N PHE A 165 8.75 19.33 13.39
CA PHE A 165 9.71 18.35 12.87
C PHE A 165 11.14 18.91 12.83
N GLU A 166 11.62 19.48 13.94
CA GLU A 166 13.05 19.59 14.23
C GLU A 166 13.56 18.27 14.83
N GLY A 167 13.43 17.19 14.05
CA GLY A 167 13.87 15.86 14.45
C GLY A 167 12.99 14.78 13.85
N TYR A 168 13.60 13.84 13.13
CA TYR A 168 12.92 12.64 12.65
C TYR A 168 12.18 11.95 13.82
N PRO A 169 10.96 11.40 13.62
CA PRO A 169 10.24 10.78 14.72
C PRO A 169 11.09 9.62 15.27
N ARG A 170 11.35 9.65 16.58
CA ARG A 170 12.11 8.60 17.27
C ARG A 170 11.34 7.28 17.34
N TYR A 171 10.04 7.29 17.04
CA TYR A 171 9.12 6.17 17.19
C TYR A 171 8.32 5.88 15.92
N GLU A 172 7.93 4.63 15.73
CA GLU A 172 7.24 4.13 14.52
C GLU A 172 5.89 4.82 14.27
N TYR A 173 5.15 5.15 15.33
CA TYR A 173 3.88 5.87 15.24
C TYR A 173 3.98 7.22 14.50
N GLY A 174 5.11 7.92 14.59
CA GLY A 174 5.31 9.17 13.87
C GLY A 174 5.47 8.98 12.36
N TYR A 175 5.86 7.79 11.89
CA TYR A 175 5.97 7.49 10.46
C TYR A 175 4.61 7.28 9.83
N ALA A 176 3.72 6.52 10.46
CA ALA A 176 2.36 6.27 9.97
C ALA A 176 1.58 7.58 9.82
N ALA A 177 1.67 8.46 10.82
CA ALA A 177 1.00 9.76 10.85
C ALA A 177 1.39 10.66 9.66
N VAL A 178 2.68 10.97 9.56
CA VAL A 178 3.23 11.83 8.50
C VAL A 178 3.07 11.16 7.13
N GLY A 179 3.29 9.85 7.08
CA GLY A 179 3.08 9.05 5.89
C GLY A 179 1.66 9.19 5.38
N TYR A 180 0.66 9.05 6.25
CA TYR A 180 -0.74 9.18 5.89
C TYR A 180 -1.06 10.56 5.32
N GLU A 181 -0.61 11.65 5.96
CA GLU A 181 -0.83 13.01 5.44
C GLU A 181 -0.22 13.25 4.04
N ILE A 182 0.89 12.57 3.75
CA ILE A 182 1.53 12.60 2.43
C ILE A 182 0.70 11.79 1.43
N VAL A 183 0.41 10.53 1.75
CA VAL A 183 -0.09 9.58 0.76
C VAL A 183 -1.61 9.69 0.57
N ALA A 184 -2.38 10.07 1.58
CA ALA A 184 -3.84 10.01 1.49
C ALA A 184 -4.41 10.82 0.33
N PRO A 185 -4.03 12.10 0.10
CA PRO A 185 -4.54 12.84 -1.05
C PRO A 185 -4.09 12.27 -2.41
N ILE A 186 -2.97 11.55 -2.45
CA ILE A 186 -2.46 10.86 -3.65
C ILE A 186 -3.29 9.62 -3.93
N LEU A 187 -3.50 8.78 -2.90
CA LEU A 187 -4.24 7.52 -3.01
C LEU A 187 -5.74 7.76 -3.23
N ASP A 188 -6.27 8.89 -2.75
CA ASP A 188 -7.65 9.32 -3.01
C ASP A 188 -7.95 9.62 -4.48
N GLN A 189 -6.93 9.89 -5.29
CA GLN A 189 -7.10 10.03 -6.76
C GLN A 189 -7.24 8.67 -7.44
N SER A 190 -6.37 7.73 -7.07
CA SER A 190 -6.35 6.35 -7.56
C SER A 190 -5.33 5.57 -6.74
N ILE A 191 -5.74 4.51 -6.06
CA ILE A 191 -4.89 3.77 -5.13
C ILE A 191 -3.71 3.12 -5.87
N ASP A 192 -3.98 2.33 -6.91
CA ASP A 192 -2.93 1.61 -7.65
C ASP A 192 -1.95 2.59 -8.29
N ARG A 193 -2.48 3.60 -8.98
CA ARG A 193 -1.64 4.58 -9.65
C ARG A 193 -0.86 5.41 -8.65
N GLY A 194 -1.48 5.80 -7.55
CA GLY A 194 -0.83 6.56 -6.48
C GLY A 194 0.33 5.80 -5.84
N ILE A 195 0.14 4.52 -5.51
CA ILE A 195 1.20 3.66 -4.97
C ILE A 195 2.33 3.50 -5.99
N GLU A 196 2.02 3.25 -7.26
CA GLU A 196 3.02 3.16 -8.32
C GLU A 196 3.90 4.42 -8.40
N PHE A 197 3.28 5.60 -8.37
CA PHE A 197 4.01 6.86 -8.41
C PHE A 197 4.90 7.06 -7.20
N LEU A 198 4.41 6.70 -6.00
CA LEU A 198 5.16 6.78 -4.75
C LEU A 198 6.38 5.84 -4.77
N ILE A 199 6.24 4.63 -5.33
CA ILE A 199 7.33 3.65 -5.49
C ILE A 199 8.38 4.16 -6.47
N LYS A 200 7.94 4.68 -7.63
CA LYS A 200 8.84 5.18 -8.69
C LYS A 200 9.53 6.48 -8.32
N ASN A 201 8.94 7.28 -7.43
CA ASN A 201 9.41 8.62 -7.08
C ASN A 201 9.60 8.80 -5.56
N PRO A 202 10.42 7.96 -4.90
CA PRO A 202 10.54 7.98 -3.44
C PRO A 202 11.06 9.33 -2.93
N PRO A 203 10.65 9.76 -1.72
CA PRO A 203 11.02 11.08 -1.22
C PRO A 203 12.53 11.21 -1.00
N LYS A 204 13.07 12.37 -1.37
CA LYS A 204 14.43 12.82 -1.09
C LYS A 204 14.52 13.39 0.32
N LYS A 205 15.74 13.61 0.84
CA LYS A 205 15.92 14.19 2.18
C LYS A 205 15.22 15.54 2.35
N ARG A 206 15.24 16.39 1.30
CA ARG A 206 14.55 17.70 1.29
C ARG A 206 13.02 17.56 1.32
N ASP A 207 12.50 16.51 0.67
CA ASP A 207 11.05 16.25 0.59
C ASP A 207 10.48 15.90 1.97
N MET A 208 11.30 15.42 2.91
CA MET A 208 10.86 15.19 4.29
C MET A 208 10.71 16.47 5.11
N LYS A 209 11.38 17.55 4.71
CA LYS A 209 11.19 18.87 5.33
C LYS A 209 9.98 19.61 4.74
N ASP A 210 9.73 19.36 3.47
CA ASP A 210 8.60 19.91 2.71
C ASP A 210 7.75 18.77 2.12
N HIS A 211 7.03 18.08 3.00
CA HIS A 211 6.22 16.93 2.64
C HIS A 211 4.99 17.35 1.82
N LYS A 212 4.48 18.58 2.02
CA LYS A 212 3.41 19.18 1.20
C LYS A 212 3.89 19.36 -0.24
N GLY A 213 5.06 19.98 -0.46
CA GLY A 213 5.64 20.14 -1.80
C GLY A 213 5.97 18.82 -2.47
N TYR A 214 6.37 17.80 -1.70
CA TYR A 214 6.50 16.42 -2.21
C TYR A 214 5.16 15.87 -2.73
N ARG A 215 4.11 15.96 -1.92
CA ARG A 215 2.76 15.49 -2.27
C ARG A 215 2.22 16.17 -3.51
N GLU A 216 2.29 17.50 -3.57
CA GLU A 216 1.84 18.30 -4.72
C GLU A 216 2.61 17.96 -5.99
N ARG A 217 3.91 17.67 -5.88
CA ARG A 217 4.71 17.21 -7.02
C ARG A 217 4.20 15.87 -7.55
N ILE A 218 3.92 14.89 -6.69
CA ILE A 218 3.40 13.59 -7.12
C ILE A 218 2.03 13.74 -7.79
N LEU A 219 1.12 14.50 -7.18
CA LEU A 219 -0.21 14.78 -7.76
C LEU A 219 -0.12 15.40 -9.15
N ARG A 220 0.75 16.40 -9.34
CA ARG A 220 0.96 17.01 -10.65
C ARG A 220 1.46 16.00 -11.69
N MET A 221 2.43 15.14 -11.32
CA MET A 221 2.93 14.10 -12.23
C MET A 221 1.82 13.09 -12.61
N MET A 222 0.94 12.74 -11.66
CA MET A 222 -0.23 11.90 -11.93
C MET A 222 -1.23 12.55 -12.90
N ASP A 223 -1.39 13.86 -12.84
CA ASP A 223 -2.29 14.59 -13.75
C ASP A 223 -1.70 14.81 -15.14
N GLU A 224 -0.39 15.02 -15.23
CA GLU A 224 0.33 15.17 -16.51
C GLU A 224 0.31 13.88 -17.34
N GLU A 225 0.41 12.71 -16.71
CA GLU A 225 0.36 11.42 -17.44
C GLU A 225 -1.05 10.98 -17.87
N LYS A 226 -2.11 11.69 -17.46
CA LYS A 226 -3.48 11.44 -17.95
C LYS A 226 -3.75 12.10 -19.31
N GLN A 227 -2.92 13.05 -19.73
CA GLN A 227 -3.07 13.84 -20.97
C GLN A 227 -2.39 13.16 -22.15
#